data_AF-A0A950T0Q2-F1
#
_entry.id   AF-A0A950T0Q2-F1
#
_cell.length_a   1.000
_cell.length_b   1.000
_cell.length_c   1.000
_cell.angle_alpha   90.00
_cell.angle_beta   90.00
_cell.angle_gamma   90.00
#
_symmetry.space_group_name_H-M   'P 1'
#
loop_
_entity.id
_entity.type
_entity.pdbx_description
1 polymer ?
#
loop_
_entity_poly.entity_id
_entity_poly.type
_entity_poly.pdbx_seq_one_letter_code
_entity_poly.pdbx_strand_id
1 'polypeptide(L)'
;MLVAMLFTYSTGAWTSLFVGVVVFIALVGSMRHRVQLVLLLSGVAIVGIVGFPSQLNLLFLHSSNPGELALRTAVWQSAIRVIEAFPLNGLGIGRGVYLLGYQPFRVAADYDLVNHPHDSYLEFAALGGLPVGIVFIALLSISLWQALRNWQQMDIEYRPLLAGGIAAVIALCWYSLSDAGWTDAPLLTVGWMILGVVSSPLLLKKNSTPL
;
A
#
# COMPACT_ATOMS: atom_id res chain seq x y z
N MET A 1 8.94 14.28 -6.08
CA MET A 1 7.75 13.48 -5.76
C MET A 1 6.86 14.12 -4.69
N LEU A 2 7.37 14.55 -3.52
CA LEU A 2 6.55 15.17 -2.48
C LEU A 2 5.73 16.38 -2.95
N VAL A 3 6.34 17.26 -3.76
CA VAL A 3 5.61 18.39 -4.37
C VAL A 3 4.48 17.88 -5.26
N ALA A 4 4.73 16.90 -6.13
CA ALA A 4 3.69 16.33 -6.98
C ALA A 4 2.52 15.73 -6.14
N MET A 5 2.81 15.00 -5.06
CA MET A 5 1.80 14.48 -4.14
C MET A 5 0.97 15.57 -3.44
N LEU A 6 1.57 16.73 -3.22
CA LEU A 6 0.88 17.89 -2.65
C LEU A 6 -0.18 18.45 -3.62
N PHE A 7 0.07 18.34 -4.92
CA PHE A 7 -0.84 18.81 -5.98
C PHE A 7 -1.83 17.73 -6.46
N THR A 8 -1.63 16.46 -6.12
CA THR A 8 -2.62 15.40 -6.38
C THR A 8 -3.67 15.27 -5.27
N TYR A 9 -3.44 15.90 -4.11
CA TYR A 9 -4.34 15.87 -2.95
C TYR A 9 -4.70 14.47 -2.43
N SER A 10 -3.93 13.43 -2.78
CA SER A 10 -4.24 12.05 -2.40
C SER A 10 -3.90 11.75 -0.94
N THR A 11 -4.93 11.65 -0.10
CA THR A 11 -4.82 11.34 1.34
C THR A 11 -4.28 9.93 1.58
N GLY A 12 -4.67 8.95 0.77
CA GLY A 12 -4.13 7.59 0.79
C GLY A 12 -2.62 7.57 0.54
N ALA A 13 -2.14 8.40 -0.39
CA ALA A 13 -0.70 8.51 -0.68
C ALA A 13 0.08 9.14 0.49
N TRP A 14 -0.48 10.16 1.17
CA TRP A 14 0.17 10.77 2.33
C TRP A 14 0.19 9.86 3.57
N THR A 15 -0.90 9.13 3.83
CA THR A 15 -0.97 8.20 4.97
C THR A 15 -0.06 6.99 4.76
N SER A 16 -0.01 6.43 3.55
CA SER A 16 0.93 5.35 3.21
C SER A 16 2.39 5.78 3.30
N LEU A 17 2.73 7.00 2.84
CA LEU A 17 4.07 7.57 3.02
C LEU A 17 4.43 7.66 4.51
N PHE A 18 3.52 8.17 5.34
CA PHE A 18 3.72 8.27 6.78
C PHE A 18 3.99 6.89 7.41
N VAL A 19 3.16 5.89 7.10
CA VAL A 19 3.34 4.51 7.58
C VAL A 19 4.69 3.94 7.15
N GLY A 20 5.06 4.11 5.87
CA GLY A 20 6.36 3.68 5.35
C GLY A 20 7.53 4.35 6.07
N VAL A 21 7.46 5.65 6.30
CA VAL A 21 8.49 6.41 7.04
C VAL A 21 8.63 5.92 8.48
N VAL A 22 7.53 5.71 9.19
CA VAL A 22 7.53 5.19 10.57
C VAL A 22 8.18 3.81 10.62
N VAL A 23 7.81 2.90 9.71
CA VAL A 23 8.40 1.57 9.59
C VAL A 23 9.88 1.65 9.27
N PHE A 24 10.29 2.53 8.35
CA PHE A 24 11.69 2.70 8.00
C PHE A 24 12.53 3.17 9.18
N ILE A 25 12.07 4.18 9.92
CA ILE A 25 12.74 4.68 11.13
C ILE A 25 12.82 3.57 12.19
N ALA A 26 11.78 2.76 12.35
CA ALA A 26 11.80 1.63 13.27
C ALA A 26 12.85 0.58 12.87
N LEU A 27 13.01 0.30 11.57
CA LEU A 27 13.88 -0.77 11.06
C LEU A 27 15.29 -0.32 10.65
N VAL A 28 15.63 0.96 10.63
CA VAL A 28 16.97 1.44 10.21
C VAL A 28 18.13 0.95 11.12
N GLY A 29 17.80 0.41 12.30
CA GLY A 29 18.71 -0.33 13.18
C GLY A 29 19.65 0.53 14.04
N SER A 30 20.10 1.69 13.56
CA SER A 30 21.00 2.60 14.29
C SER A 30 20.26 3.80 14.87
N MET A 31 20.47 4.08 16.16
CA MET A 31 19.87 5.25 16.82
C MET A 31 20.32 6.57 16.20
N ARG A 32 21.58 6.65 15.74
CA ARG A 32 22.10 7.84 15.04
C ARG A 32 21.31 8.10 13.75
N HIS A 33 21.07 7.07 12.94
CA HIS A 33 20.29 7.20 11.71
C HIS A 33 18.84 7.57 12.01
N ARG A 34 18.23 7.00 13.06
CA ARG A 34 16.87 7.38 13.49
C ARG A 34 16.75 8.87 13.77
N VAL A 35 17.66 9.42 14.60
CA VAL A 35 17.64 10.85 14.94
C VAL A 35 17.88 11.72 13.71
N GLN A 36 18.87 11.37 12.87
CA GLN A 36 19.15 12.11 11.63
C GLN A 36 17.95 12.13 10.68
N LEU A 37 17.25 10.99 10.52
CA LEU A 37 16.04 10.90 9.70
C LEU A 37 14.89 11.72 10.27
N VAL A 38 14.64 11.64 11.59
CA VAL A 38 13.59 12.43 12.24
C VAL A 38 13.86 13.92 12.08
N LEU A 39 15.10 14.38 12.29
CA LEU A 39 15.48 15.78 12.08
C LEU A 39 15.30 16.21 10.62
N LEU A 40 15.75 15.40 9.66
CA LEU A 40 15.59 15.68 8.23
C LEU A 40 14.11 15.80 7.85
N LEU A 41 13.28 14.83 8.26
CA LEU A 41 11.85 14.81 7.96
C LEU A 41 11.10 15.96 8.64
N SER A 42 11.52 16.34 9.85
CA SER A 42 10.97 17.50 10.54
C SER A 42 11.30 18.79 9.79
N GLY A 43 12.54 18.92 9.28
CA GLY A 43 12.93 20.03 8.42
C GLY A 43 12.11 20.09 7.13
N VAL A 44 11.93 18.96 6.45
CA VAL A 44 11.10 18.86 5.23
C VAL A 44 9.64 19.21 5.53
N ALA A 45 9.09 18.74 6.65
CA ALA A 45 7.73 19.08 7.07
C ALA A 45 7.57 20.57 7.36
N ILE A 46 8.52 21.20 8.05
CA ILE A 46 8.52 22.65 8.29
C ILE A 46 8.54 23.43 6.97
N VAL A 47 9.42 23.05 6.04
CA VAL A 47 9.49 23.66 4.71
C VAL A 47 8.17 23.49 3.95
N GLY A 48 7.53 22.32 4.03
CA GLY A 48 6.23 22.07 3.42
C GLY A 48 5.12 22.95 4.02
N ILE A 49 5.06 23.06 5.34
CA ILE A 49 4.06 23.85 6.07
C ILE A 49 4.19 25.34 5.78
N VAL A 50 5.42 25.85 5.83
CA VAL A 50 5.68 27.29 5.61
C VAL A 50 5.61 27.64 4.12
N GLY A 51 6.11 26.77 3.24
CA GLY A 51 6.21 27.03 1.81
C GLY A 51 4.89 26.81 1.04
N PHE A 52 4.00 25.95 1.53
CA PHE A 52 2.78 25.57 0.81
C PHE A 52 1.51 25.49 1.69
N PRO A 53 1.20 26.54 2.49
CA PRO A 53 0.06 26.51 3.41
C PRO A 53 -1.28 26.35 2.70
N SER A 54 -1.45 26.94 1.51
CA SER A 54 -2.68 26.83 0.72
C SER A 54 -2.95 25.41 0.24
N GLN A 55 -1.92 24.70 -0.21
CA GLN A 55 -2.06 23.35 -0.74
C GLN A 55 -2.34 22.36 0.38
N LEU A 56 -1.75 22.56 1.56
CA LEU A 56 -2.11 21.79 2.75
C LEU A 56 -3.57 22.02 3.15
N ASN A 57 -4.04 23.27 3.14
CA ASN A 57 -5.45 23.56 3.40
C ASN A 57 -6.39 22.85 2.40
N LEU A 58 -6.05 22.88 1.11
CA LEU A 58 -6.81 22.18 0.07
C LEU A 58 -6.78 20.65 0.27
N LEU A 59 -5.64 20.07 0.66
CA LEU A 59 -5.55 18.65 1.02
C LEU A 59 -6.48 18.31 2.18
N PHE A 60 -6.55 19.14 3.23
CA PHE A 60 -7.45 18.92 4.36
C PHE A 60 -8.92 19.04 3.96
N LEU A 61 -9.27 20.04 3.15
CA LEU A 61 -10.64 20.21 2.63
C LEU A 61 -11.07 19.03 1.76
N HIS A 62 -10.17 18.52 0.92
CA HIS A 62 -10.42 17.33 0.12
C HIS A 62 -10.60 16.09 1.02
N SER A 63 -9.71 15.90 1.98
CA SER A 63 -9.76 14.75 2.92
C SER A 63 -11.02 14.69 3.78
N SER A 64 -11.63 15.85 4.05
CA SER A 64 -12.80 15.99 4.90
C SER A 64 -14.10 16.09 4.10
N ASN A 65 -14.03 15.95 2.77
CA ASN A 65 -15.21 15.98 1.92
C ASN A 65 -16.09 14.75 2.20
N PRO A 66 -17.29 14.93 2.79
CA PRO A 66 -18.16 13.80 3.14
C PRO A 66 -18.61 13.00 1.91
N GLY A 67 -18.71 13.64 0.75
CA GLY A 67 -19.14 13.00 -0.50
C GLY A 67 -18.13 11.97 -1.00
N GLU A 68 -16.83 12.26 -0.93
CA GLU A 68 -15.79 11.32 -1.37
C GLU A 68 -15.70 10.11 -0.43
N LEU A 69 -15.75 10.35 0.89
CA LEU A 69 -15.76 9.26 1.86
C LEU A 69 -16.99 8.37 1.70
N ALA A 70 -18.17 8.97 1.53
CA ALA A 70 -19.42 8.22 1.31
C ALA A 70 -19.41 7.42 0.00
N LEU A 71 -18.81 7.96 -1.07
CA LEU A 71 -18.66 7.23 -2.31
C LEU A 71 -17.71 6.04 -2.15
N ARG A 72 -16.56 6.22 -1.49
CA ARG A 72 -15.60 5.12 -1.22
C ARG A 72 -16.22 4.00 -0.40
N THR A 73 -16.92 4.35 0.69
CA THR A 73 -17.59 3.34 1.52
C THR A 73 -18.69 2.63 0.74
N ALA A 74 -19.40 3.33 -0.15
CA ALA A 74 -20.41 2.73 -1.00
C ALA A 74 -19.81 1.74 -2.01
N VAL A 75 -18.71 2.12 -2.67
CA VAL A 75 -17.97 1.24 -3.59
C VAL A 75 -17.49 -0.03 -2.87
N TRP A 76 -16.98 0.09 -1.65
CA TRP A 76 -16.57 -1.08 -0.85
C TRP A 76 -17.76 -1.98 -0.50
N GLN A 77 -18.91 -1.40 -0.15
CA GLN A 77 -20.13 -2.18 0.11
C GLN A 77 -20.61 -2.92 -1.13
N SER A 78 -20.54 -2.30 -2.31
CA SER A 78 -20.84 -2.97 -3.58
C SER A 78 -19.89 -4.15 -3.83
N ALA A 79 -18.59 -3.99 -3.54
CA ALA A 79 -17.61 -5.08 -3.65
C ALA A 79 -17.89 -6.23 -2.68
N ILE A 80 -18.26 -5.92 -1.44
CA ILE A 80 -18.65 -6.92 -0.44
C ILE A 80 -19.87 -7.71 -0.93
N ARG A 81 -20.89 -7.05 -1.48
CA ARG A 81 -22.06 -7.73 -2.06
C ARG A 81 -21.71 -8.66 -3.22
N VAL A 82 -20.71 -8.32 -4.03
CA VAL A 82 -20.18 -9.22 -5.06
C VAL A 82 -19.53 -10.45 -4.42
N ILE A 83 -18.71 -10.26 -3.39
CA ILE A 83 -18.06 -11.36 -2.66
C ILE A 83 -19.10 -12.27 -2.01
N GLU A 84 -20.16 -11.70 -1.41
CA GLU A 84 -21.27 -12.45 -0.83
C GLU A 84 -22.03 -13.28 -1.88
N ALA A 85 -22.20 -12.74 -3.10
CA ALA A 85 -22.86 -13.44 -4.20
C ALA A 85 -21.98 -14.54 -4.83
N PHE A 86 -20.67 -14.33 -4.91
CA PHE A 86 -19.72 -15.23 -5.56
C PHE A 86 -18.50 -15.56 -4.68
N PRO A 87 -18.69 -16.15 -3.48
CA PRO A 87 -17.62 -16.25 -2.48
C PRO A 87 -16.47 -17.17 -2.88
N LEU A 88 -16.70 -18.12 -3.80
CA LEU A 88 -15.68 -19.09 -4.21
C LEU A 88 -14.95 -18.69 -5.49
N ASN A 89 -15.70 -18.26 -6.51
CA ASN A 89 -15.15 -18.06 -7.85
C ASN A 89 -14.98 -16.57 -8.21
N GLY A 90 -15.61 -15.67 -7.46
CA GLY A 90 -15.74 -14.26 -7.84
C GLY A 90 -16.43 -14.08 -9.20
N LEU A 91 -16.24 -12.90 -9.78
CA LEU A 91 -16.72 -12.57 -11.13
C LEU A 91 -15.83 -13.12 -12.26
N GLY A 92 -14.63 -13.60 -11.94
CA GLY A 92 -13.58 -13.97 -12.88
C GLY A 92 -12.50 -12.89 -13.01
N ILE A 93 -11.25 -13.31 -13.20
CA ILE A 93 -10.11 -12.40 -13.35
C ILE A 93 -10.06 -11.88 -14.78
N GLY A 94 -10.05 -10.56 -14.96
CA GLY A 94 -9.87 -9.97 -16.28
C GLY A 94 -10.08 -8.46 -16.29
N ARG A 95 -9.48 -7.81 -17.28
CA ARG A 95 -9.63 -6.37 -17.47
C ARG A 95 -11.09 -6.03 -17.78
N GLY A 96 -11.68 -5.13 -16.98
CA GLY A 96 -13.06 -4.69 -17.16
C GLY A 96 -14.12 -5.67 -16.66
N VAL A 97 -13.74 -6.85 -16.16
CA VAL A 97 -14.71 -7.81 -15.61
C VAL A 97 -15.44 -7.23 -14.41
N TYR A 98 -14.71 -6.57 -13.50
CA TYR A 98 -15.33 -5.89 -12.36
C TYR A 98 -16.38 -4.88 -12.80
N LEU A 99 -16.00 -3.92 -13.67
CA LEU A 99 -16.89 -2.85 -14.19
C LEU A 99 -18.21 -3.38 -14.78
N LEU A 100 -18.15 -4.53 -15.46
CA LEU A 100 -19.33 -5.13 -16.09
C LEU A 100 -20.15 -5.98 -15.11
N GLY A 101 -19.49 -6.71 -14.21
CA GLY A 101 -20.14 -7.70 -13.34
C GLY A 101 -20.67 -7.16 -12.01
N TYR A 102 -20.12 -6.05 -11.49
CA TYR A 102 -20.50 -5.53 -10.17
C TYR A 102 -21.79 -4.71 -10.16
N GLN A 103 -22.25 -4.22 -11.33
CA GLN A 103 -23.36 -3.25 -11.42
C GLN A 103 -24.66 -3.70 -10.73
N PRO A 104 -25.11 -4.98 -10.83
CA PRO A 104 -26.31 -5.45 -10.14
C PRO A 104 -26.20 -5.41 -8.60
N PHE A 105 -24.99 -5.29 -8.06
CA PHE A 105 -24.71 -5.34 -6.62
C PHE A 105 -24.52 -3.94 -6.01
N ARG A 106 -24.63 -2.88 -6.81
CA ARG A 106 -24.39 -1.51 -6.37
C ARG A 106 -25.34 -1.09 -5.25
N VAL A 107 -24.81 -0.37 -4.28
CA VAL A 107 -25.61 0.36 -3.28
C VAL A 107 -26.01 1.73 -3.83
N ALA A 108 -27.07 2.34 -3.29
CA ALA A 108 -27.60 3.61 -3.81
C ALA A 108 -26.58 4.78 -3.78
N ALA A 109 -25.64 4.76 -2.82
CA ALA A 109 -24.60 5.76 -2.68
C ALA A 109 -23.38 5.53 -3.61
N ASP A 110 -23.32 4.39 -4.29
CA ASP A 110 -22.35 4.10 -5.35
C ASP A 110 -23.01 4.57 -6.65
N TYR A 111 -22.89 5.87 -6.93
CA TYR A 111 -23.48 6.49 -8.11
C TYR A 111 -22.48 6.60 -9.27
N ASP A 112 -21.18 6.57 -9.00
CA ASP A 112 -20.13 6.57 -10.03
C ASP A 112 -19.74 5.16 -10.49
N LEU A 113 -19.59 4.98 -11.80
CA LEU A 113 -19.11 3.71 -12.35
C LEU A 113 -17.61 3.59 -12.13
N VAL A 114 -17.20 2.52 -11.44
CA VAL A 114 -15.81 2.23 -11.11
C VAL A 114 -15.36 0.91 -11.75
N ASN A 115 -14.10 0.87 -12.16
CA ASN A 115 -13.48 -0.32 -12.75
C ASN A 115 -12.82 -1.23 -11.72
N HIS A 116 -12.71 -0.79 -10.47
CA HIS A 116 -12.20 -1.56 -9.32
C HIS A 116 -12.76 -0.96 -8.01
N PRO A 117 -12.77 -1.70 -6.90
CA PRO A 117 -13.35 -1.25 -5.64
C PRO A 117 -12.48 -0.27 -4.83
N HIS A 118 -11.45 0.35 -5.39
CA HIS A 118 -10.48 1.18 -4.65
C HIS A 118 -9.96 0.52 -3.36
N ASP A 119 -9.79 -0.80 -3.39
CA ASP A 119 -9.16 -1.61 -2.35
C ASP A 119 -8.72 -2.91 -3.03
N SER A 120 -7.41 -3.17 -3.04
CA SER A 120 -6.84 -4.32 -3.76
C SER A 120 -7.27 -5.66 -3.16
N TYR A 121 -7.53 -5.71 -1.85
CA TYR A 121 -7.94 -6.93 -1.16
C TYR A 121 -9.38 -7.30 -1.50
N LEU A 122 -10.28 -6.32 -1.47
CA LEU A 122 -11.65 -6.48 -1.95
C LEU A 122 -11.67 -6.82 -3.44
N GLU A 123 -10.79 -6.23 -4.24
CA GLU A 123 -10.70 -6.52 -5.67
C GLU A 123 -10.33 -7.98 -5.96
N PHE A 124 -9.27 -8.50 -5.34
CA PHE A 124 -8.89 -9.91 -5.49
C PHE A 124 -10.00 -10.85 -5.02
N ALA A 125 -10.68 -10.53 -3.92
CA ALA A 125 -11.79 -11.33 -3.42
C ALA A 125 -13.03 -11.25 -4.34
N ALA A 126 -13.35 -10.08 -4.90
CA ALA A 126 -14.48 -9.91 -5.79
C ALA A 126 -14.26 -10.56 -7.17
N LEU A 127 -13.03 -10.54 -7.68
CA LEU A 127 -12.68 -11.14 -8.97
C LEU A 127 -12.42 -12.65 -8.88
N GLY A 128 -11.71 -13.11 -7.84
CA GLY A 128 -11.27 -14.50 -7.71
C GLY A 128 -11.93 -15.29 -6.58
N GLY A 129 -12.83 -14.66 -5.81
CA GLY A 129 -13.42 -15.25 -4.61
C GLY A 129 -12.51 -15.14 -3.38
N LEU A 130 -13.07 -15.48 -2.22
CA LEU A 130 -12.36 -15.57 -0.94
C LEU A 130 -11.11 -16.46 -1.00
N PRO A 131 -11.09 -17.62 -1.70
CA PRO A 131 -9.88 -18.43 -1.81
C PRO A 131 -8.69 -17.65 -2.39
N VAL A 132 -8.90 -16.87 -3.45
CA VAL A 132 -7.85 -16.04 -4.06
C VAL A 132 -7.42 -14.92 -3.13
N GLY A 133 -8.37 -14.23 -2.50
CA GLY A 133 -8.07 -13.19 -1.50
C GLY A 133 -7.24 -13.71 -0.33
N ILE A 134 -7.58 -14.89 0.20
CA ILE A 134 -6.84 -15.54 1.30
C ILE A 134 -5.42 -15.91 0.86
N VAL A 135 -5.26 -16.54 -0.31
CA VAL A 135 -3.94 -16.88 -0.86
C VAL A 135 -3.08 -15.65 -1.05
N PHE A 136 -3.66 -14.56 -1.55
CA PHE A 136 -2.97 -13.29 -1.72
C PHE A 136 -2.47 -12.70 -0.39
N ILE A 137 -3.34 -12.63 0.64
CA ILE A 137 -2.96 -12.16 1.98
C ILE A 137 -1.90 -13.06 2.60
N ALA A 138 -2.02 -14.39 2.45
CA ALA A 138 -1.05 -15.35 2.95
C ALA A 138 0.32 -15.15 2.28
N LEU A 139 0.35 -14.97 0.96
CA LEU A 139 1.58 -14.75 0.20
C LEU A 139 2.29 -13.46 0.64
N LEU A 140 1.55 -12.35 0.77
CA LEU A 140 2.11 -11.09 1.29
C LEU A 140 2.66 -11.25 2.71
N SER A 141 1.89 -11.89 3.59
CA SER A 141 2.26 -12.07 5.01
C SER A 141 3.51 -12.94 5.17
N ILE A 142 3.57 -14.05 4.44
CA ILE A 142 4.70 -14.98 4.47
C ILE A 142 5.96 -14.31 3.90
N SER A 143 5.86 -13.61 2.77
CA SER A 143 7.01 -12.93 2.18
C SER A 143 7.51 -11.77 3.04
N LEU A 144 6.62 -10.99 3.66
CA LEU A 144 7.00 -9.95 4.62
C LEU A 144 7.65 -10.54 5.87
N TRP A 145 7.14 -11.66 6.38
CA TRP A 145 7.76 -12.38 7.49
C TRP A 145 9.18 -12.84 7.13
N GLN A 146 9.38 -13.41 5.93
CA GLN A 146 10.73 -13.77 5.45
C GLN A 146 11.64 -12.55 5.35
N ALA A 147 11.14 -11.43 4.81
CA ALA A 147 11.91 -10.19 4.71
C ALA A 147 12.33 -9.65 6.08
N LEU A 148 11.45 -9.69 7.08
CA LEU A 148 11.77 -9.30 8.45
C LEU A 148 12.81 -10.25 9.08
N ARG A 149 12.72 -11.55 8.83
CA ARG A 149 13.75 -12.51 9.28
C ARG A 149 15.10 -12.28 8.62
N ASN A 150 15.12 -11.93 7.34
CA ASN A 150 16.35 -11.57 6.64
C ASN A 150 16.96 -10.31 7.25
N TRP A 151 16.14 -9.29 7.52
CA TRP A 151 16.58 -8.05 8.16
C TRP A 151 17.18 -8.28 9.56
N GLN A 152 16.57 -9.14 10.37
CA GLN A 152 17.07 -9.47 11.72
C GLN A 152 18.47 -10.11 11.68
N GLN A 153 18.72 -10.96 10.69
CA GLN A 153 19.98 -11.69 10.52
C GLN A 153 21.04 -10.90 9.73
N MET A 154 20.68 -9.76 9.17
CA MET A 154 21.56 -8.92 8.37
C MET A 154 22.49 -8.07 9.27
N ASP A 155 23.72 -7.85 8.79
CA ASP A 155 24.67 -6.94 9.42
C ASP A 155 24.12 -5.51 9.48
N ILE A 156 24.47 -4.80 10.56
CA ILE A 156 23.98 -3.44 10.84
C ILE A 156 24.20 -2.47 9.66
N GLU A 157 25.29 -2.65 8.91
CA GLU A 157 25.62 -1.83 7.74
C GLU A 157 24.57 -1.93 6.62
N TYR A 158 24.02 -3.12 6.38
CA TYR A 158 23.08 -3.37 5.29
C TYR A 158 21.60 -3.32 5.73
N ARG A 159 21.32 -3.27 7.04
CA ARG A 159 19.95 -3.15 7.58
C ARG A 159 19.14 -1.98 7.00
N PRO A 160 19.68 -0.78 6.78
CA PRO A 160 18.93 0.31 6.16
C PRO A 160 18.39 -0.04 4.78
N LEU A 161 19.14 -0.79 3.96
CA LEU A 161 18.71 -1.16 2.61
C LEU A 161 17.49 -2.09 2.66
N LEU A 162 17.55 -3.14 3.50
CA LEU A 162 16.42 -4.05 3.70
C LEU A 162 15.23 -3.34 4.35
N ALA A 163 15.49 -2.48 5.34
CA ALA A 163 14.46 -1.66 5.98
C ALA A 163 13.71 -0.79 4.97
N GLY A 164 14.41 -0.21 4.00
CA GLY A 164 13.81 0.60 2.93
C GLY A 164 12.86 -0.21 2.06
N GLY A 165 13.26 -1.42 1.63
CA GLY A 165 12.40 -2.29 0.84
C GLY A 165 11.19 -2.81 1.63
N ILE A 166 11.38 -3.21 2.89
CA ILE A 166 10.28 -3.63 3.78
C ILE A 166 9.30 -2.48 4.01
N ALA A 167 9.81 -1.28 4.29
CA ALA A 167 8.99 -0.08 4.46
C ALA A 167 8.19 0.27 3.20
N ALA A 168 8.81 0.16 2.01
CA ALA A 168 8.13 0.41 0.74
C ALA A 168 6.99 -0.58 0.49
N VAL A 169 7.18 -1.87 0.75
CA VAL A 169 6.14 -2.90 0.60
C VAL A 169 5.01 -2.67 1.62
N ILE A 170 5.33 -2.36 2.88
CA ILE A 170 4.30 -2.07 3.90
C ILE A 170 3.52 -0.81 3.56
N ALA A 171 4.18 0.24 3.05
CA ALA A 171 3.51 1.43 2.54
C ALA A 171 2.57 1.10 1.38
N LEU A 172 2.98 0.22 0.45
CA LEU A 172 2.13 -0.23 -0.66
C LEU A 172 0.93 -1.04 -0.16
N CYS A 173 1.12 -1.94 0.80
CA CYS A 173 0.01 -2.65 1.46
C CYS A 173 -0.97 -1.67 2.11
N TRP A 174 -0.47 -0.64 2.80
CA TRP A 174 -1.32 0.39 3.40
C TRP A 174 -2.09 1.19 2.33
N TYR A 175 -1.40 1.61 1.28
CA TYR A 175 -2.03 2.31 0.14
C TYR A 175 -3.14 1.47 -0.49
N SER A 176 -2.94 0.16 -0.57
CA SER A 176 -3.85 -0.80 -1.19
C SER A 176 -5.16 -1.03 -0.42
N LEU A 177 -5.28 -0.53 0.81
CA LEU A 177 -6.56 -0.46 1.55
C LEU A 177 -7.46 0.67 1.07
N SER A 178 -6.93 1.59 0.27
CA SER A 178 -7.64 2.78 -0.22
C SER A 178 -7.57 2.96 -1.73
N ASP A 179 -6.83 2.07 -2.41
CA ASP A 179 -6.69 2.11 -3.85
C ASP A 179 -6.18 0.76 -4.43
N ALA A 180 -6.04 0.70 -5.76
CA ALA A 180 -5.56 -0.46 -6.52
C ALA A 180 -4.02 -0.68 -6.46
N GLY A 181 -3.38 -0.50 -5.30
CA GLY A 181 -1.92 -0.59 -5.20
C GLY A 181 -1.31 -1.94 -5.61
N TRP A 182 -1.99 -3.06 -5.34
CA TRP A 182 -1.52 -4.41 -5.70
C TRP A 182 -2.16 -4.97 -6.98
N THR A 183 -3.11 -4.25 -7.57
CA THR A 183 -3.85 -4.66 -8.77
C THR A 183 -3.55 -3.79 -9.98
N ASP A 184 -3.03 -2.57 -9.79
CA ASP A 184 -2.54 -1.70 -10.87
C ASP A 184 -1.14 -2.11 -11.36
N ALA A 185 -1.04 -2.35 -12.66
CA ALA A 185 0.15 -2.94 -13.30
C ALA A 185 1.50 -2.26 -12.96
N PRO A 186 1.62 -0.92 -12.94
CA PRO A 186 2.89 -0.28 -12.62
C PRO A 186 3.32 -0.49 -11.16
N LEU A 187 2.37 -0.38 -10.23
CA LEU A 187 2.64 -0.46 -8.79
C LEU A 187 2.89 -1.90 -8.36
N LEU A 188 2.09 -2.85 -8.84
CA LEU A 188 2.22 -4.26 -8.50
C LEU A 188 3.57 -4.81 -8.96
N THR A 189 4.06 -4.42 -10.15
CA THR A 189 5.33 -4.90 -10.69
C THR A 189 6.50 -4.50 -9.79
N VAL A 190 6.56 -3.22 -9.40
CA VAL A 190 7.61 -2.72 -8.51
C VAL A 190 7.47 -3.30 -7.11
N GLY A 191 6.24 -3.39 -6.58
CA GLY A 191 5.95 -3.98 -5.27
C GLY A 191 6.42 -5.42 -5.15
N TRP A 192 6.08 -6.26 -6.13
CA TRP A 192 6.51 -7.67 -6.17
C TRP A 192 8.01 -7.81 -6.36
N MET A 193 8.63 -6.96 -7.18
CA MET A 193 10.09 -6.97 -7.37
C MET A 193 10.82 -6.65 -6.05
N ILE A 194 10.40 -5.58 -5.35
CA ILE A 194 11.00 -5.21 -4.06
C ILE A 194 10.78 -6.32 -3.05
N LEU A 195 9.54 -6.82 -2.92
CA LEU A 195 9.19 -7.88 -1.98
C LEU A 195 10.03 -9.14 -2.21
N GLY A 196 10.16 -9.58 -3.47
CA GLY A 196 10.97 -10.74 -3.83
C GLY A 196 12.46 -10.56 -3.51
N VAL A 197 13.01 -9.35 -3.70
CA VAL A 197 14.39 -9.05 -3.32
C VAL A 197 14.56 -9.14 -1.81
N VAL A 198 13.72 -8.44 -1.02
CA VAL A 198 13.89 -8.40 0.45
C VAL A 198 13.57 -9.73 1.14
N SER A 199 12.67 -10.53 0.57
CA SER A 199 12.33 -11.85 1.11
C SER A 199 13.30 -12.96 0.68
N SER A 200 14.24 -12.68 -0.23
CA SER A 200 15.11 -13.71 -0.81
C SER A 200 16.02 -14.38 0.23
N PRO A 201 16.00 -15.73 0.35
CA PRO A 201 16.88 -16.46 1.27
C PRO A 201 18.37 -16.37 0.88
N LEU A 202 18.66 -15.99 -0.37
CA LEU A 202 20.03 -15.83 -0.87
C LEU A 202 20.78 -14.68 -0.18
N LEU A 203 20.06 -13.73 0.41
CA LEU A 203 20.65 -12.60 1.15
C LEU A 203 21.48 -13.08 2.35
N LEU A 204 21.13 -14.20 2.95
CA LEU A 204 21.80 -14.74 4.14
C LEU A 204 22.99 -15.67 3.80
N LYS A 205 22.98 -16.28 2.61
CA LYS A 205 24.00 -17.25 2.19
C LYS A 205 25.36 -16.59 1.90
N LYS A 206 25.38 -15.30 1.56
CA LYS A 206 26.62 -14.57 1.23
C LYS A 206 27.43 -14.16 2.46
N ASN A 207 26.81 -14.07 3.64
CA ASN A 207 27.47 -13.61 4.87
C ASN A 207 28.21 -14.73 5.62
N SER A 208 28.16 -15.98 5.14
CA SER A 208 28.71 -17.17 5.83
C SER A 208 29.95 -17.78 5.17
N THR A 209 30.54 -17.13 4.16
CA THR A 209 31.87 -17.50 3.64
C THR A 209 32.96 -16.61 4.27
N PRO A 210 33.71 -17.11 5.26
CA PRO A 210 34.96 -16.46 5.66
C PRO A 210 36.02 -16.68 4.56
N LEU A 211 36.77 -15.62 4.25
CA LEU A 211 38.06 -15.68 3.55
C LEU A 211 39.13 -16.28 4.46
#